data_AF-A0A9P0YRL0-F1
#
_entry.id   AF-A0A9P0YRL0-F1
#
_cell.length_a   1.000
_cell.length_b   1.000
_cell.length_c   1.000
_cell.angle_alpha   90.00
_cell.angle_beta   90.00
_cell.angle_gamma   90.00
#
_symmetry.space_group_name_H-M   'P 1'
#
loop_
_entity.id
_entity.type
_entity.pdbx_description
1 polymer ?
#
loop_
_entity_poly.entity_id
_entity_poly.type
_entity_poly.pdbx_seq_one_letter_code
_entity_poly.pdbx_strand_id
1 'polypeptide(L)'
;MGPRWKGKGAEDKAIADPMSSIVSQLQSSFLQSNSTGLLSGSTVLLEANVENTNLLNRACFGRPIISAQNNSQWFQFGLEEAFYLTCSLKCIKLVDENQHEISIEEVWKHMVSQRENFPNLCRAYCHLRSKNWVVRSGSQYGVDFVAYRHHPSLVHSEYAVLVLSLEEGSNENS
;
A
#
# COMPACT_ATOMS: atom_id res chain seq x y z
N MET A 1 -18.02 -1.19 -18.73
CA MET A 1 -16.77 -0.47 -19.09
C MET A 1 -15.60 -1.41 -18.82
N GLY A 2 -14.74 -1.66 -19.82
CA GLY A 2 -13.56 -2.51 -19.68
C GLY A 2 -12.28 -1.70 -19.40
N PRO A 3 -11.17 -2.35 -18.98
CA PRO A 3 -9.92 -1.67 -18.65
C PRO A 3 -9.34 -0.92 -19.86
N ARG A 4 -8.78 0.28 -19.62
CA ARG A 4 -8.05 1.04 -20.66
C ARG A 4 -6.57 0.65 -20.65
N TRP A 5 -6.18 -0.19 -21.61
CA TRP A 5 -4.81 -0.69 -21.77
C TRP A 5 -3.88 0.35 -22.40
N LYS A 6 -2.63 0.41 -21.95
CA LYS A 6 -1.58 1.32 -22.47
C LYS A 6 -0.87 0.81 -23.72
N GLY A 7 -1.03 -0.46 -24.10
CA GLY A 7 -0.36 -1.04 -25.27
C GLY A 7 -0.84 -2.44 -25.65
N LYS A 8 -0.46 -2.90 -26.86
CA LYS A 8 -0.71 -4.27 -27.34
C LYS A 8 0.02 -5.29 -26.45
N GLY A 9 -0.70 -6.31 -25.98
CA GLY A 9 -0.17 -7.36 -25.08
C GLY A 9 -0.15 -6.99 -23.58
N ALA A 10 -0.66 -5.81 -23.20
CA ALA A 10 -0.81 -5.44 -21.80
C ALA A 10 -1.91 -6.26 -21.09
N GLU A 11 -2.95 -6.64 -21.83
CA GLU A 11 -4.04 -7.50 -21.37
C GLU A 11 -3.55 -8.91 -21.07
N ASP A 12 -2.83 -9.53 -22.01
CA ASP A 12 -2.29 -10.89 -21.83
C ASP A 12 -1.33 -10.97 -20.64
N LYS A 13 -0.48 -9.95 -20.44
CA LYS A 13 0.40 -9.86 -19.27
C LYS A 13 -0.37 -9.73 -17.95
N ALA A 14 -1.47 -8.98 -17.96
CA ALA A 14 -2.31 -8.79 -16.78
C ALA A 14 -3.11 -10.05 -16.43
N ILE A 15 -3.53 -10.83 -17.43
CA ILE A 15 -4.21 -12.11 -17.23
C ILE A 15 -3.23 -13.20 -16.77
N ALA A 16 -2.03 -13.23 -17.35
CA ALA A 16 -0.99 -14.18 -16.98
C ALA A 16 -0.48 -13.99 -15.54
N ASP A 17 -0.61 -12.78 -14.99
CA ASP A 17 -0.12 -12.44 -13.65
C ASP A 17 -1.17 -11.70 -12.81
N PRO A 18 -2.19 -12.43 -12.30
CA PRO A 18 -3.28 -11.81 -11.55
C PRO A 18 -2.78 -11.28 -10.21
N MET A 19 -3.24 -10.08 -9.84
CA MET A 19 -2.82 -9.38 -8.62
C MET A 19 -3.01 -10.22 -7.34
N SER A 20 -4.06 -11.05 -7.29
CA SER A 20 -4.29 -11.98 -6.17
C SER A 20 -3.16 -12.99 -5.99
N SER A 21 -2.62 -13.52 -7.09
CA SER A 21 -1.49 -14.46 -7.05
C SER A 21 -0.21 -13.76 -6.57
N ILE A 22 0.06 -12.56 -7.09
CA ILE A 22 1.23 -11.76 -6.69
C ILE A 22 1.17 -11.43 -5.20
N VAL A 23 0.01 -10.97 -4.69
CA VAL A 23 -0.17 -10.64 -3.28
C VAL A 23 -0.03 -11.88 -2.40
N SER A 24 -0.54 -13.05 -2.83
CA SER A 24 -0.36 -14.29 -2.10
C SER A 24 1.11 -14.74 -2.04
N GLN A 25 1.84 -14.64 -3.16
CA GLN A 25 3.27 -14.93 -3.21
C GLN A 25 4.06 -14.00 -2.31
N LEU A 26 3.73 -12.71 -2.35
CA LEU A 26 4.29 -11.70 -1.47
C LEU A 26 4.07 -12.07 0.00
N GLN A 27 2.83 -12.38 0.39
CA GLN A 27 2.53 -12.77 1.76
C GLN A 27 3.36 -13.98 2.21
N SER A 28 3.45 -15.03 1.39
CA SER A 28 4.23 -16.23 1.73
C SER A 28 5.73 -15.95 1.85
N SER A 29 6.31 -15.16 0.94
CA SER A 29 7.74 -14.83 0.97
C SER A 29 8.09 -14.01 2.21
N PHE A 30 7.27 -13.00 2.52
CA PHE A 30 7.45 -12.16 3.71
C PHE A 30 7.28 -12.91 5.04
N LEU A 31 6.35 -13.86 5.11
CA LEU A 31 6.20 -14.74 6.28
C LEU A 31 7.41 -15.65 6.48
N GLN A 32 8.09 -16.06 5.42
CA GLN A 32 9.31 -16.87 5.52
C GLN A 32 10.51 -16.01 5.93
N SER A 33 10.60 -14.77 5.46
CA SER A 33 11.72 -13.88 5.73
C SER A 33 11.65 -13.13 7.06
N ASN A 34 10.54 -13.21 7.81
CA ASN A 34 10.30 -12.47 9.05
C ASN A 34 10.69 -10.99 8.94
N SER A 35 10.34 -10.35 7.82
CA SER A 35 10.82 -9.00 7.53
C SER A 35 10.26 -7.97 8.50
N THR A 36 11.12 -7.04 8.90
CA THR A 36 10.77 -5.91 9.74
C THR A 36 10.77 -4.61 8.95
N GLY A 37 9.81 -3.74 9.24
CA GLY A 37 9.71 -2.39 8.71
C GLY A 37 9.99 -1.38 9.82
N LEU A 38 10.95 -0.49 9.61
CA LEU A 38 11.25 0.62 10.49
C LEU A 38 10.20 1.72 10.32
N LEU A 39 9.44 2.03 11.37
CA LEU A 39 8.53 3.17 11.41
C LEU A 39 9.34 4.42 11.75
N SER A 40 9.36 5.39 10.83
CA SER A 40 10.00 6.69 11.05
C SER A 40 9.04 7.81 10.65
N GLY A 41 8.54 8.53 11.66
CA GLY A 41 7.56 9.61 11.49
C GLY A 41 6.26 9.14 10.83
N SER A 42 6.00 9.64 9.62
CA SER A 42 4.82 9.32 8.80
C SER A 42 5.10 8.30 7.69
N THR A 43 6.22 7.58 7.75
CA THR A 43 6.65 6.65 6.70
C THR A 43 7.23 5.38 7.29
N VAL A 44 7.12 4.27 6.56
CA VAL A 44 7.72 2.99 6.96
C VAL A 44 8.79 2.59 5.95
N LEU A 45 9.96 2.22 6.43
CA LEU A 45 11.08 1.77 5.63
C LEU A 45 11.27 0.27 5.82
N LEU A 46 11.36 -0.49 4.73
CA LEU A 46 11.64 -1.93 4.80
C LEU A 46 12.79 -2.26 3.87
N GLU A 47 13.71 -3.10 4.33
CA GLU A 47 14.74 -3.67 3.49
C GLU A 47 14.22 -4.97 2.84
N ALA A 48 14.19 -5.00 1.51
CA ALA A 48 13.74 -6.15 0.74
C ALA A 48 14.91 -6.79 -0.03
N ASN A 49 14.94 -8.12 -0.04
CA ASN A 49 15.81 -8.90 -0.93
C ASN A 49 15.33 -8.78 -2.39
N VAL A 50 16.08 -9.35 -3.33
CA VAL A 50 15.76 -9.29 -4.78
C VAL A 50 14.37 -9.89 -5.10
N GLU A 51 13.98 -10.97 -4.42
CA GLU A 51 12.68 -11.62 -4.64
C GLU A 51 11.52 -10.75 -4.14
N ASN A 52 11.58 -10.29 -2.89
CA ASN A 52 10.59 -9.38 -2.31
C ASN A 52 10.53 -8.06 -3.07
N THR A 53 11.65 -7.57 -3.57
CA THR A 53 11.72 -6.38 -4.43
C THR A 53 10.90 -6.58 -5.70
N ASN A 54 11.06 -7.72 -6.37
CA ASN A 54 10.29 -8.05 -7.57
C ASN A 54 8.80 -8.17 -7.26
N LEU A 55 8.44 -8.80 -6.14
CA LEU A 55 7.05 -8.96 -5.68
C LEU A 55 6.42 -7.62 -5.31
N LEU A 56 7.12 -6.75 -4.57
CA LEU A 56 6.65 -5.42 -4.18
C LEU A 56 6.41 -4.53 -5.41
N ASN A 57 7.33 -4.56 -6.37
CA ASN A 57 7.18 -3.85 -7.63
C ASN A 57 5.96 -4.36 -8.42
N ARG A 58 5.82 -5.69 -8.55
CA ARG A 58 4.68 -6.32 -9.24
C ARG A 58 3.34 -6.05 -8.56
N ALA A 59 3.30 -6.05 -7.23
CA ALA A 59 2.11 -5.76 -6.42
C ALA A 59 1.85 -4.26 -6.22
N CYS A 60 2.75 -3.40 -6.74
CA CYS A 60 2.68 -1.95 -6.63
C CYS A 60 2.58 -1.43 -5.20
N PHE A 61 3.29 -2.04 -4.25
CA PHE A 61 3.38 -1.54 -2.88
C PHE A 61 4.60 -0.64 -2.70
N GLY A 62 4.42 0.50 -2.05
CA GLY A 62 5.51 1.39 -1.67
C GLY A 62 6.25 2.02 -2.86
N ARG A 63 7.36 2.67 -2.54
CA ARG A 63 8.27 3.31 -3.49
C ARG A 63 9.70 2.80 -3.23
N PRO A 64 10.40 2.30 -4.26
CA PRO A 64 11.78 1.90 -4.10
C PRO A 64 12.67 3.12 -3.83
N ILE A 65 13.57 3.00 -2.87
CA ILE A 65 14.65 3.96 -2.60
C ILE A 65 15.90 3.45 -3.32
N ILE A 66 16.53 4.34 -4.09
CA ILE A 66 17.77 4.02 -4.79
C ILE A 66 18.90 4.04 -3.76
N SER A 67 19.41 2.86 -3.41
CA SER A 67 20.61 2.71 -2.59
C SER A 67 21.77 2.23 -3.47
N ALA A 68 22.99 2.68 -3.16
CA ALA A 68 24.20 2.32 -3.91
C ALA A 68 24.72 0.90 -3.61
N GLN A 69 24.09 0.17 -2.69
CA GLN A 69 24.52 -1.17 -2.28
C GLN A 69 23.81 -2.26 -3.11
N ASN A 70 24.61 -3.16 -3.69
CA ASN A 70 24.21 -4.02 -4.82
C ASN A 70 23.20 -5.15 -4.53
N ASN A 71 22.88 -5.48 -3.28
CA ASN A 71 22.14 -6.71 -2.95
C ASN A 71 20.80 -6.54 -2.21
N SER A 72 20.50 -5.35 -1.68
CA SER A 72 19.27 -5.07 -0.95
C SER A 72 18.66 -3.75 -1.40
N GLN A 73 17.35 -3.72 -1.61
CA GLN A 73 16.64 -2.51 -1.96
C GLN A 73 15.73 -2.08 -0.81
N TRP A 74 15.84 -0.81 -0.42
CA TRP A 74 14.96 -0.21 0.56
C TRP A 74 13.66 0.22 -0.10
N PHE A 75 12.54 -0.04 0.56
CA PHE A 75 11.22 0.39 0.14
C PHE A 75 10.61 1.31 1.18
N GLN A 76 10.05 2.41 0.70
CA GLN A 76 9.28 3.34 1.50
C GLN A 76 7.79 3.08 1.30
N PHE A 77 7.07 2.84 2.39
CA PHE A 77 5.62 2.68 2.41
C PHE A 77 4.95 3.88 3.06
N GLY A 78 3.76 4.22 2.55
CA GLY A 78 2.83 5.09 3.28
C GLY A 78 2.27 4.39 4.52
N LEU A 79 1.69 5.17 5.43
CA LEU A 79 1.10 4.64 6.67
C LEU A 79 -0.02 3.63 6.35
N GLU A 80 -0.85 3.92 5.36
CA GLU A 80 -1.98 3.07 4.95
C GLU A 80 -1.49 1.75 4.34
N GLU A 81 -0.42 1.81 3.54
CA GLU A 81 0.17 0.62 2.93
C GLU A 81 0.83 -0.28 3.98
N ALA A 82 1.61 0.32 4.88
CA ALA A 82 2.29 -0.40 5.95
C ALA A 82 1.27 -1.04 6.91
N PHE A 83 0.23 -0.30 7.28
CA PHE A 83 -0.84 -0.84 8.11
C PHE A 83 -1.55 -2.01 7.43
N TYR A 84 -1.81 -1.95 6.12
CA TYR A 84 -2.38 -3.06 5.38
C TYR A 84 -1.47 -4.31 5.39
N LEU A 85 -0.16 -4.12 5.19
CA LEU A 85 0.82 -5.21 5.20
C LEU A 85 0.91 -5.88 6.58
N THR A 86 0.88 -5.11 7.67
CA THR A 86 0.95 -5.64 9.05
C THR A 86 -0.40 -6.14 9.55
N CYS A 87 -1.52 -5.46 9.29
CA CYS A 87 -2.84 -5.80 9.83
C CYS A 87 -3.57 -6.85 8.98
N SER A 88 -3.65 -6.62 7.66
CA SER A 88 -4.44 -7.46 6.77
C SER A 88 -3.65 -8.66 6.26
N LEU A 89 -2.41 -8.43 5.81
CA LEU A 89 -1.54 -9.50 5.29
C LEU A 89 -0.72 -10.18 6.39
N LYS A 90 -0.51 -9.51 7.54
CA LYS A 90 0.28 -10.01 8.68
C LYS A 90 1.65 -10.54 8.28
N CYS A 91 2.26 -9.91 7.28
CA CYS A 91 3.48 -10.41 6.65
C CYS A 91 4.73 -9.63 7.09
N ILE A 92 4.56 -8.43 7.67
CA ILE A 92 5.67 -7.62 8.17
C ILE A 92 5.42 -7.19 9.61
N LYS A 93 6.49 -7.11 10.40
CA LYS A 93 6.49 -6.54 11.76
C LYS A 93 7.03 -5.13 11.72
N LEU A 94 6.43 -4.20 12.48
CA LEU A 94 6.93 -2.83 12.55
C LEU A 94 7.81 -2.65 13.78
N VAL A 95 8.95 -1.97 13.60
CA VAL A 95 9.91 -1.65 14.65
C VAL A 95 10.10 -0.14 14.75
N ASP A 96 10.36 0.35 15.96
CA ASP A 96 10.68 1.75 16.22
C ASP A 96 12.15 2.07 15.89
N GLU A 97 12.54 3.34 15.98
CA GLU A 97 13.94 3.81 15.87
C GLU A 97 14.89 3.08 16.83
N ASN A 98 14.35 2.62 17.97
CA ASN A 98 15.05 1.84 18.98
C ASN A 98 15.11 0.32 18.67
N GLN A 99 14.67 -0.11 17.48
CA GLN A 99 14.51 -1.52 17.07
C GLN A 99 13.55 -2.34 17.94
N HIS A 100 12.69 -1.69 18.72
CA HIS A 100 11.64 -2.37 19.48
C HIS A 100 10.45 -2.68 18.59
N GLU A 101 9.95 -3.92 18.64
CA GLU A 101 8.72 -4.32 17.94
C GLU A 101 7.53 -3.54 18.50
N ILE A 102 6.88 -2.77 17.63
CA ILE A 102 5.73 -1.95 17.99
C ILE A 102 4.48 -2.80 17.83
N SER A 103 3.60 -2.79 18.82
CA SER A 103 2.32 -3.47 18.72
C SER A 103 1.41 -2.79 17.69
N ILE A 104 0.48 -3.56 17.11
CA ILE A 104 -0.43 -3.00 16.09
C ILE A 104 -1.33 -1.88 16.64
N GLU A 105 -1.63 -1.93 17.95
CA GLU A 105 -2.40 -0.91 18.65
C GLU A 105 -1.62 0.41 18.80
N GLU A 106 -0.32 0.32 19.08
CA GLU A 106 0.57 1.48 19.13
C GLU A 106 0.79 2.07 17.74
N VAL A 107 1.01 1.22 16.73
CA VAL A 107 1.09 1.63 15.32
C VAL A 107 -0.20 2.38 14.92
N TRP A 108 -1.36 1.83 15.26
CA TRP A 108 -2.65 2.46 14.97
C TRP A 108 -2.78 3.81 15.66
N LYS A 109 -2.49 3.90 16.96
CA LYS A 109 -2.52 5.18 17.71
C LYS A 109 -1.57 6.22 17.11
N HIS A 110 -0.36 5.81 16.73
CA HIS A 110 0.60 6.69 16.08
C HIS A 110 0.10 7.18 14.72
N MET A 111 -0.45 6.31 13.88
CA MET A 111 -0.94 6.70 12.56
C MET A 111 -2.17 7.63 12.65
N VAL A 112 -3.08 7.38 13.60
CA VAL A 112 -4.23 8.24 13.86
C VAL A 112 -3.80 9.60 14.41
N SER A 113 -2.76 9.66 15.26
CA SER A 113 -2.25 10.95 15.76
C SER A 113 -1.54 11.76 14.67
N GLN A 114 -0.94 11.11 13.67
CA GLN A 114 -0.32 11.78 12.53
C GLN A 114 -1.37 12.34 11.55
N ARG A 115 -2.51 11.66 11.37
CA ARG A 115 -3.58 12.09 10.46
C ARG A 115 -4.96 11.77 11.03
N GLU A 116 -5.76 12.82 11.26
CA GLU A 116 -7.12 12.68 11.78
C GLU A 116 -8.03 11.83 10.86
N ASN A 117 -7.89 12.00 9.54
CA ASN A 117 -8.63 11.20 8.55
C ASN A 117 -8.01 9.81 8.28
N PHE A 118 -6.98 9.41 9.00
CA PHE A 118 -6.31 8.11 8.82
C PHE A 118 -7.25 6.91 8.91
N PRO A 119 -8.19 6.81 9.88
CA PRO A 119 -9.07 5.65 9.97
C PRO A 119 -9.91 5.45 8.70
N ASN A 120 -10.43 6.55 8.13
CA ASN A 120 -11.23 6.50 6.92
C ASN A 120 -10.38 6.14 5.69
N LEU A 121 -9.20 6.75 5.57
CA LEU A 121 -8.23 6.46 4.50
C LEU A 121 -7.79 4.99 4.54
N CYS A 122 -7.43 4.50 5.72
CA CYS A 122 -7.04 3.12 5.93
C CYS A 122 -8.16 2.15 5.57
N ARG A 123 -9.40 2.43 5.99
CA ARG A 123 -10.55 1.58 5.67
C ARG A 123 -10.82 1.53 4.16
N ALA A 124 -10.76 2.68 3.48
CA ALA A 124 -10.91 2.77 2.04
C ALA A 124 -9.78 2.01 1.31
N TYR A 125 -8.54 2.18 1.75
CA TYR A 125 -7.37 1.49 1.20
C TYR A 125 -7.51 -0.03 1.34
N CYS A 126 -7.82 -0.53 2.54
CA CYS A 126 -8.02 -1.95 2.80
C CYS A 126 -9.16 -2.54 1.96
N HIS A 127 -10.27 -1.81 1.80
CA HIS A 127 -11.41 -2.25 0.98
C HIS A 127 -11.09 -2.34 -0.51
N LEU A 128 -10.31 -1.40 -1.04
CA LEU A 128 -9.86 -1.47 -2.43
C LEU A 128 -8.88 -2.63 -2.63
N ARG A 129 -7.92 -2.80 -1.72
CA ARG A 129 -6.93 -3.89 -1.78
C ARG A 129 -7.57 -5.28 -1.60
N SER A 130 -8.59 -5.44 -0.76
CA SER A 130 -9.32 -6.71 -0.61
C SER A 130 -10.06 -7.13 -1.88
N LYS A 131 -10.44 -6.16 -2.72
CA LYS A 131 -10.98 -6.38 -4.07
C LYS A 131 -9.90 -6.57 -5.13
N ASN A 132 -8.63 -6.72 -4.75
CA ASN A 132 -7.46 -6.84 -5.62
C ASN A 132 -7.18 -5.61 -6.50
N TRP A 133 -7.62 -4.42 -6.07
CA TRP A 133 -7.26 -3.18 -6.76
C TRP A 133 -5.87 -2.73 -6.36
N VAL A 134 -5.12 -2.21 -7.32
CA VAL A 134 -3.89 -1.48 -7.03
C VAL A 134 -4.26 -0.05 -6.65
N VAL A 135 -3.88 0.35 -5.45
CA VAL A 135 -4.17 1.67 -4.89
C VAL A 135 -2.89 2.47 -4.80
N ARG A 136 -2.89 3.70 -5.32
CA ARG A 136 -1.75 4.62 -5.25
C ARG A 136 -2.22 5.97 -4.69
N SER A 137 -1.29 6.72 -4.10
CA SER A 137 -1.56 8.10 -3.66
C SER A 137 -2.03 8.95 -4.85
N GLY A 138 -3.14 9.66 -4.67
CA GLY A 138 -3.75 10.52 -5.68
C GLY A 138 -3.43 12.00 -5.53
N SER A 139 -2.49 12.37 -4.67
CA SER A 139 -2.19 13.77 -4.33
C SER A 139 -1.88 14.65 -5.54
N GLN A 140 -1.28 14.07 -6.59
CA GLN A 140 -1.00 14.76 -7.87
C GLN A 140 -2.26 15.17 -8.65
N TYR A 141 -3.40 14.55 -8.36
CA TYR A 141 -4.68 14.76 -9.02
C TYR A 141 -5.72 15.41 -8.09
N GLY A 142 -5.31 15.85 -6.88
CA GLY A 142 -6.22 16.43 -5.90
C GLY A 142 -7.21 15.45 -5.29
N VAL A 143 -6.89 14.15 -5.29
CA VAL A 143 -7.71 13.09 -4.68
C VAL A 143 -6.87 12.26 -3.71
N ASP A 144 -7.52 11.51 -2.82
CA ASP A 144 -6.80 10.70 -1.82
C ASP A 144 -6.08 9.52 -2.48
N PHE A 145 -6.82 8.76 -3.29
CA PHE A 145 -6.31 7.58 -3.96
C PHE A 145 -6.66 7.50 -5.43
N VAL A 146 -5.83 6.79 -6.19
CA VAL A 146 -6.10 6.40 -7.56
C VAL A 146 -6.08 4.88 -7.63
N ALA A 147 -7.16 4.31 -8.15
CA ALA A 147 -7.37 2.87 -8.21
C ALA A 147 -7.18 2.33 -9.64
N TYR A 148 -6.40 1.26 -9.76
CA TYR A 148 -6.09 0.57 -11.00
C TYR A 148 -6.53 -0.89 -10.91
N ARG A 149 -7.10 -1.43 -12.01
CA ARG A 149 -7.42 -2.86 -12.15
C ARG A 149 -6.18 -3.75 -12.19
N HIS A 150 -5.12 -3.25 -12.79
CA HIS A 150 -3.86 -3.95 -13.02
C HIS A 150 -2.69 -3.00 -12.78
N HIS A 151 -1.46 -3.47 -12.99
CA HIS A 151 -0.25 -2.68 -12.82
C HIS A 151 -0.33 -1.33 -13.59
N PRO A 152 0.01 -0.17 -13.00
CA PRO A 152 -0.10 1.16 -13.63
C PRO A 152 0.71 1.31 -14.93
N SER A 153 1.70 0.46 -15.16
CA SER A 153 2.44 0.39 -16.44
C SER A 153 1.62 -0.24 -17.57
N LEU A 154 0.61 -1.05 -17.25
CA LEU A 154 -0.21 -1.80 -18.21
C LEU A 154 -1.55 -1.11 -18.49
N VAL A 155 -2.13 -0.44 -17.50
CA VAL A 155 -3.45 0.20 -17.59
C VAL A 155 -3.42 1.66 -17.16
N HIS A 156 -4.37 2.44 -17.67
CA HIS A 156 -4.70 3.73 -17.08
C HIS A 156 -5.49 3.53 -15.77
N SER A 157 -5.43 4.53 -14.90
CA SER A 157 -6.29 4.60 -13.71
C SER A 157 -7.75 4.55 -14.13
N GLU A 158 -8.54 3.70 -13.47
CA GLU A 158 -9.96 3.56 -13.76
C GLU A 158 -10.80 4.48 -12.87
N TYR A 159 -10.36 4.68 -11.62
CA TYR A 159 -11.05 5.54 -10.67
C TYR A 159 -10.09 6.47 -9.91
N ALA A 160 -10.57 7.68 -9.70
CA ALA A 160 -10.06 8.61 -8.70
C ALA A 160 -10.98 8.52 -7.49
N VAL A 161 -10.41 8.31 -6.30
CA VAL A 161 -11.15 8.03 -5.06
C VAL A 161 -10.87 9.15 -4.07
N LEU A 162 -11.94 9.81 -3.64
CA LEU A 162 -11.94 10.78 -2.56
C LEU A 162 -12.59 10.13 -1.35
N VAL A 163 -11.92 10.19 -0.20
CA VAL A 163 -12.39 9.62 1.06
C VAL A 163 -12.92 10.76 1.91
N LEU A 164 -14.25 10.82 2.00
CA LEU A 164 -14.93 11.80 2.83
C LEU A 164 -15.11 11.23 4.24
N SER A 165 -14.62 11.97 5.23
CA SER A 165 -15.09 11.81 6.60
C SER A 165 -16.49 12.41 6.66
N LEU A 166 -17.48 11.60 7.04
CA LEU A 166 -18.78 12.14 7.40
C LEU A 166 -18.59 12.89 8.71
N GLU A 167 -18.29 14.18 8.63
CA GLU A 167 -18.66 15.07 9.72
C GLU A 167 -20.18 15.07 9.74
N GLU A 168 -20.75 14.51 10.82
CA GLU A 168 -22.15 14.78 11.14
C GLU A 168 -22.28 16.30 11.26
N GLY A 169 -22.86 16.91 10.22
CA GLY A 169 -23.23 18.32 10.24
C GLY A 169 -24.16 18.55 11.43
N SER A 170 -23.59 19.08 12.50
CA SER A 170 -24.35 19.64 13.61
C SER A 170 -24.86 21.02 13.15
N ASN A 171 -26.20 21.10 13.06
CA ASN A 171 -27.04 22.30 12.98
C ASN A 171 -26.96 23.06 11.63
N GLU A 172 -28.06 23.54 11.03
CA GLU A 172 -29.17 24.29 11.61
C GLU A 172 -30.50 24.02 10.87
N ASN A 173 -31.60 23.98 11.62
CA ASN A 173 -32.83 24.69 11.29
C ASN A 173 -33.63 24.82 12.60
N SER A 174 -33.41 25.97 13.26
CA SER A 174 -34.34 26.53 14.25
C SER A 174 -35.59 27.07 13.57
#